data_AF-A0A1G1PUA1-F1
#
_entry.id   AF-A0A1G1PUA1-F1
#
_cell.length_a   1.000
_cell.length_b   1.000
_cell.length_c   1.000
_cell.angle_alpha   90.00
_cell.angle_beta   90.00
_cell.angle_gamma   90.00
#
_symmetry.space_group_name_H-M   'P 1'
#
loop_
_entity.id
_entity.type
_entity.pdbx_description
1 polymer ?
#
loop_
_entity_poly.entity_id
_entity_poly.type
_entity_poly.pdbx_seq_one_letter_code
_entity_poly.pdbx_strand_id
1 'polypeptide(L)'
;MDNREALEKFGLYDPRFEHDSCGVGFVCDIRGRKSHTFIRQGLEVLTRLSHRGATGADPKTGDGAGLLIQMPHEFFAEACARSDIALPGEGAYGAGLVFLPAREKERRFCKGAFLRVVKGEGQTLLGWRRVPVDESSIGKSARESQPVIEQVFIGRAKGVKDGLAFERKLYVIRKQLENIIRASKIKEKSFFYITNLSSRTISYKGLLMPGQLEDFFPDLKEEKLQSAL
;
A
#
# COMPACT_ATOMS: atom_id res chain seq x y z
N MET A 1 -2.90 -27.77 -47.99
CA MET A 1 -4.16 -27.64 -47.23
C MET A 1 -4.34 -26.17 -46.96
N ASP A 2 -5.49 -25.63 -47.35
CA ASP A 2 -5.79 -24.21 -47.30
C ASP A 2 -5.90 -23.78 -45.82
N ASN A 3 -4.90 -23.08 -45.31
CA ASN A 3 -4.82 -22.67 -43.90
C ASN A 3 -5.84 -21.56 -43.56
N ARG A 4 -6.64 -21.13 -44.52
CA ARG A 4 -7.55 -20.01 -44.43
C ARG A 4 -8.71 -20.26 -43.47
N GLU A 5 -9.28 -21.47 -43.44
CA GLU A 5 -10.32 -21.85 -42.46
C GLU A 5 -9.79 -21.86 -41.02
N ALA A 6 -8.54 -22.29 -40.82
CA ALA A 6 -7.91 -22.27 -39.50
C ALA A 6 -7.66 -20.82 -39.03
N LEU A 7 -7.21 -19.95 -39.93
CA LEU A 7 -6.99 -18.53 -39.66
C LEU A 7 -8.29 -17.75 -39.44
N GLU A 8 -9.40 -18.12 -40.10
CA GLU A 8 -10.72 -17.54 -39.83
C GLU A 8 -11.26 -17.95 -38.45
N LYS A 9 -10.94 -19.16 -37.98
CA LYS A 9 -11.44 -19.68 -36.70
C LYS A 9 -10.59 -19.27 -35.49
N PHE A 10 -9.28 -19.15 -35.64
CA PHE A 10 -8.33 -18.89 -34.54
C PHE A 10 -7.63 -17.52 -34.64
N GLY A 11 -7.82 -16.78 -35.73
CA GLY A 11 -7.15 -15.51 -35.99
C GLY A 11 -5.70 -15.67 -36.47
N LEU A 12 -5.08 -14.55 -36.85
CA LEU A 12 -3.65 -14.47 -37.23
C LEU A 12 -2.70 -14.41 -36.03
N TYR A 13 -3.24 -14.46 -34.81
CA TYR A 13 -2.46 -14.35 -33.58
C TYR A 13 -1.76 -15.68 -33.30
N ASP A 14 -0.44 -15.63 -33.11
CA ASP A 14 0.35 -16.78 -32.73
C ASP A 14 0.47 -16.83 -31.20
N PRO A 15 -0.05 -17.88 -30.53
CA PRO A 15 0.00 -18.02 -29.06
C PRO A 15 1.41 -17.96 -28.47
N ARG A 16 2.47 -18.12 -29.29
CA ARG A 16 3.86 -17.96 -28.84
C ARG A 16 4.23 -16.51 -28.49
N PHE A 17 3.42 -15.53 -28.92
CA PHE A 17 3.54 -14.13 -28.50
C PHE A 17 2.69 -13.80 -27.27
N GLU A 18 2.05 -14.80 -26.66
CA GLU A 18 1.33 -14.65 -25.40
C GLU A 18 2.37 -14.52 -24.28
N HIS A 19 2.46 -13.33 -23.70
CA HIS A 19 3.35 -13.06 -22.58
C HIS A 19 2.54 -12.93 -21.30
N ASP A 20 2.80 -13.80 -20.33
CA ASP A 20 2.26 -13.65 -18.99
C ASP A 20 2.73 -12.33 -18.39
N SER A 21 1.77 -11.46 -18.11
CA SER A 21 1.97 -10.21 -17.39
C SER A 21 1.24 -10.30 -16.07
N CYS A 22 1.76 -9.68 -15.01
CA CYS A 22 1.03 -9.59 -13.75
C CYS A 22 -0.39 -9.04 -13.99
N GLY A 23 -1.38 -9.60 -13.29
CA GLY A 23 -2.75 -9.13 -13.34
C GLY A 23 -2.90 -7.75 -12.68
N VAL A 24 -3.63 -6.85 -13.34
CA VAL A 24 -4.10 -5.59 -12.76
C VAL A 24 -5.60 -5.44 -13.02
N GLY A 25 -6.32 -4.89 -12.07
CA GLY A 25 -7.73 -4.57 -12.19
C GLY A 25 -8.07 -3.34 -11.36
N PHE A 26 -9.23 -2.75 -11.62
CA PHE A 26 -9.77 -1.65 -10.83
C PHE A 26 -11.29 -1.80 -10.73
N VAL A 27 -11.85 -1.26 -9.65
CA VAL A 27 -13.29 -1.16 -9.43
C VAL A 27 -13.54 0.30 -9.09
N CYS A 28 -14.59 0.92 -9.64
CA CYS A 28 -14.94 2.28 -9.23
C CYS A 28 -16.44 2.54 -9.27
N ASP A 29 -16.91 3.38 -8.35
CA ASP A 29 -18.24 3.98 -8.43
C ASP A 29 -18.13 5.30 -9.20
N ILE A 30 -18.73 5.36 -10.39
CA ILE A 30 -18.69 6.56 -11.25
C ILE A 30 -19.37 7.79 -10.62
N ARG A 31 -20.21 7.60 -9.59
CA ARG A 31 -20.86 8.69 -8.84
C ARG A 31 -20.05 9.09 -7.60
N GLY A 32 -18.90 8.46 -7.35
CA GLY A 32 -18.02 8.77 -6.22
C GLY A 32 -18.55 8.33 -4.86
N ARG A 33 -19.53 7.42 -4.80
CA ARG A 33 -20.09 6.95 -3.53
C ARG A 33 -19.12 5.96 -2.88
N LYS A 34 -18.62 6.27 -1.70
CA LYS A 34 -17.73 5.38 -0.94
C LYS A 34 -18.56 4.24 -0.33
N SER A 35 -18.04 3.02 -0.42
CA SER A 35 -18.64 1.84 0.23
C SER A 35 -17.57 0.78 0.45
N HIS A 36 -17.72 -0.01 1.52
CA HIS A 36 -16.87 -1.18 1.75
C HIS A 36 -17.07 -2.25 0.66
N THR A 37 -18.23 -2.26 -0.02
CA THR A 37 -18.49 -3.18 -1.14
C THR A 37 -17.44 -3.07 -2.26
N PHE A 38 -16.94 -1.87 -2.56
CA PHE A 38 -15.91 -1.69 -3.59
C PHE A 38 -14.55 -2.24 -3.17
N ILE A 39 -14.26 -2.25 -1.86
CA ILE A 39 -13.07 -2.91 -1.31
C ILE A 39 -13.17 -4.42 -1.53
N ARG A 40 -14.31 -5.03 -1.15
CA ARG A 40 -14.56 -6.48 -1.35
C ARG A 40 -14.47 -6.88 -2.82
N GLN A 41 -15.05 -6.09 -3.71
CA GLN A 41 -14.96 -6.32 -5.16
C GLN A 41 -13.51 -6.21 -5.66
N GLY A 42 -12.72 -5.24 -5.18
CA GLY A 42 -11.30 -5.14 -5.50
C GLY A 42 -10.50 -6.36 -5.05
N LEU A 43 -10.79 -6.89 -3.85
CA LEU A 43 -10.19 -8.12 -3.33
C LEU A 43 -10.62 -9.38 -4.12
N GLU A 44 -11.87 -9.42 -4.56
CA GLU A 44 -12.39 -10.49 -5.44
C GLU A 44 -11.67 -10.48 -6.79
N VAL A 45 -11.50 -9.31 -7.41
CA VAL A 45 -10.72 -9.14 -8.66
C VAL A 45 -9.29 -9.62 -8.45
N LEU A 46 -8.64 -9.18 -7.36
CA LEU A 46 -7.28 -9.59 -7.02
C LEU A 46 -7.18 -11.11 -6.89
N THR A 47 -8.11 -11.75 -6.19
CA THR A 47 -8.18 -13.22 -6.03
C THR A 47 -8.39 -13.92 -7.37
N ARG A 48 -9.25 -13.41 -8.25
CA ARG A 48 -9.48 -13.98 -9.59
C ARG A 48 -8.26 -13.89 -10.50
N LEU A 49 -7.36 -12.94 -10.26
CA LEU A 49 -6.10 -12.78 -10.99
C LEU A 49 -4.97 -13.70 -10.47
N SER A 50 -5.21 -14.54 -9.46
CA SER A 50 -4.19 -15.42 -8.87
C SER A 50 -3.53 -16.39 -9.86
N HIS A 51 -4.25 -16.80 -10.91
CA HIS A 51 -3.70 -17.67 -11.95
C HIS A 51 -2.60 -16.99 -12.79
N ARG A 52 -2.47 -15.66 -12.69
CA ARG A 52 -1.42 -14.85 -13.33
C ARG A 52 -0.33 -14.42 -12.36
N GLY A 53 -0.39 -14.90 -11.11
CA GLY A 53 0.60 -14.63 -10.08
C GLY A 53 1.67 -15.71 -10.07
N ALA A 54 2.93 -15.31 -10.02
CA ALA A 54 4.02 -16.23 -9.74
C ALA A 54 4.03 -16.59 -8.24
N THR A 55 4.35 -17.86 -7.98
CA THR A 55 4.57 -18.38 -6.63
C THR A 55 6.08 -18.45 -6.38
N GLY A 56 6.49 -18.11 -5.17
CA GLY A 56 7.87 -18.15 -4.73
C GLY A 56 8.37 -19.57 -4.50
N ALA A 57 9.54 -19.69 -3.85
CA ALA A 57 10.16 -20.98 -3.54
C ALA A 57 9.33 -21.87 -2.60
N ASP A 58 8.34 -21.31 -1.90
CA ASP A 58 7.35 -22.04 -1.13
C ASP A 58 5.93 -21.68 -1.60
N PRO A 59 4.98 -22.64 -1.60
CA PRO A 59 3.65 -22.46 -2.21
C PRO A 59 2.75 -21.44 -1.49
N LYS A 60 3.18 -20.95 -0.32
CA LYS A 60 2.45 -19.94 0.47
C LYS A 60 3.07 -18.55 0.37
N THR A 61 4.15 -18.39 -0.39
CA THR A 61 4.76 -17.10 -0.69
C THR A 61 4.44 -16.74 -2.14
N GLY A 62 3.76 -15.62 -2.36
CA GLY A 62 3.57 -15.04 -3.69
C GLY A 62 4.56 -13.92 -3.96
N ASP A 63 4.76 -13.57 -5.23
CA ASP A 63 5.66 -12.47 -5.64
C ASP A 63 5.16 -11.08 -5.25
N GLY A 64 3.88 -10.97 -4.90
CA GLY A 64 3.30 -9.79 -4.30
C GLY A 64 1.84 -9.58 -4.67
N ALA A 65 1.08 -9.03 -3.72
CA ALA A 65 -0.29 -8.62 -3.92
C ALA A 65 -0.53 -7.29 -3.22
N GLY A 66 -1.47 -6.50 -3.72
CA GLY A 66 -1.82 -5.24 -3.10
C GLY A 66 -3.11 -4.63 -3.62
N LEU A 67 -3.63 -3.72 -2.82
CA LEU A 67 -4.84 -2.95 -3.07
C LEU A 67 -4.51 -1.48 -2.77
N LEU A 68 -4.88 -0.58 -3.70
CA LEU A 68 -4.81 0.86 -3.51
C LEU A 68 -6.22 1.40 -3.49
N ILE A 69 -6.53 2.19 -2.46
CA ILE A 69 -7.87 2.71 -2.20
C ILE A 69 -7.80 4.21 -1.92
N GLN A 70 -8.94 4.90 -1.96
CA GLN A 70 -9.04 6.27 -1.47
C GLN A 70 -8.80 6.33 0.04
N MET A 71 -8.42 7.50 0.53
CA MET A 71 -8.23 7.75 1.95
C MET A 71 -9.52 7.46 2.74
N PRO A 72 -9.54 6.43 3.62
CA PRO A 72 -10.73 6.05 4.38
C PRO A 72 -10.80 6.85 5.69
N HIS A 73 -11.17 8.13 5.62
CA HIS A 73 -11.04 9.05 6.76
C HIS A 73 -11.78 8.58 8.02
N GLU A 74 -13.01 8.10 7.90
CA GLU A 74 -13.81 7.65 9.04
C GLU A 74 -13.14 6.48 9.79
N PHE A 75 -12.67 5.48 9.04
CA PHE A 75 -11.89 4.38 9.60
C PHE A 75 -10.62 4.88 10.30
N PHE A 76 -9.85 5.75 9.66
CA PHE A 76 -8.61 6.23 10.25
C PHE A 76 -8.82 7.13 11.46
N ALA A 77 -9.86 7.95 11.50
CA ALA A 77 -10.20 8.76 12.67
C ALA A 77 -10.40 7.86 13.91
N GLU A 78 -11.13 6.77 13.76
CA GLU A 78 -11.37 5.82 14.85
C GLU A 78 -10.12 5.01 15.20
N ALA A 79 -9.43 4.46 14.19
CA ALA A 79 -8.26 3.62 14.39
C ALA A 79 -7.07 4.39 14.99
N CYS A 80 -6.93 5.67 14.65
CA CYS A 80 -5.91 6.58 15.20
C CYS A 80 -6.25 7.04 16.62
N ALA A 81 -7.53 7.26 16.94
CA ALA A 81 -7.94 7.59 18.31
C ALA A 81 -7.55 6.48 19.30
N ARG A 82 -7.66 5.21 18.90
CA ARG A 82 -7.16 4.05 19.69
C ARG A 82 -5.65 4.03 19.90
N SER A 83 -4.90 4.82 19.13
CA SER A 83 -3.44 4.92 19.19
C SER A 83 -2.97 6.30 19.68
N ASP A 84 -3.85 7.07 20.33
CA ASP A 84 -3.60 8.43 20.83
C ASP A 84 -3.16 9.43 19.75
N ILE A 85 -3.63 9.24 18.51
CA ILE A 85 -3.37 10.14 17.38
C ILE A 85 -4.65 10.89 17.03
N ALA A 86 -4.65 12.20 17.29
CA ALA A 86 -5.72 13.09 16.86
C ALA A 86 -5.55 13.47 15.38
N LEU A 87 -6.44 12.96 14.52
CA LEU A 87 -6.45 13.34 13.11
C LEU A 87 -7.27 14.61 12.87
N PRO A 88 -6.79 15.55 12.03
CA PRO A 88 -7.63 16.62 11.51
C PRO A 88 -8.62 16.07 10.49
N GLY A 89 -9.52 16.92 9.99
CA GLY A 89 -10.52 16.52 8.99
C GLY A 89 -9.92 15.97 7.69
N GLU A 90 -10.75 15.28 6.90
CA GLU A 90 -10.37 14.73 5.59
C GLU A 90 -9.64 15.77 4.70
N GLY A 91 -8.54 15.35 4.07
CA GLY A 91 -7.71 16.23 3.24
C GLY A 91 -6.81 17.22 4.00
N ALA A 92 -6.89 17.26 5.35
CA ALA A 92 -5.96 18.03 6.19
C ALA A 92 -4.81 17.17 6.74
N TYR A 93 -4.72 15.90 6.38
CA TYR A 93 -3.59 15.02 6.69
C TYR A 93 -3.29 14.09 5.51
N GLY A 94 -2.06 13.59 5.49
CA GLY A 94 -1.60 12.52 4.64
C GLY A 94 -1.28 11.29 5.46
N ALA A 95 -1.47 10.11 4.87
CA ALA A 95 -1.09 8.84 5.46
C ALA A 95 -0.21 8.04 4.48
N GLY A 96 0.61 7.16 5.04
CA GLY A 96 1.41 6.24 4.26
C GLY A 96 1.66 4.95 5.01
N LEU A 97 1.65 3.83 4.30
CA LEU A 97 2.10 2.56 4.84
C LEU A 97 3.62 2.44 4.64
N VAL A 98 4.33 2.19 5.73
CA VAL A 98 5.79 2.19 5.78
C VAL A 98 6.28 0.86 6.29
N PHE A 99 7.14 0.23 5.51
CA PHE A 99 7.95 -0.91 5.91
C PHE A 99 9.20 -0.38 6.60
N LEU A 100 9.43 -0.86 7.82
CA LEU A 100 10.50 -0.43 8.69
C LEU A 100 11.41 -1.62 9.07
N PRO A 101 12.69 -1.35 9.40
CA PRO A 101 13.58 -2.34 9.97
C PRO A 101 12.98 -3.10 11.16
N ALA A 102 13.30 -4.40 11.25
CA ALA A 102 12.92 -5.25 12.37
C ALA A 102 13.66 -4.82 13.65
N ARG A 103 14.93 -4.44 13.53
CA ARG A 103 15.74 -3.92 14.63
C ARG A 103 15.21 -2.58 15.13
N GLU A 104 14.82 -2.55 16.40
CA GLU A 104 14.21 -1.38 17.04
C GLU A 104 15.08 -0.12 16.95
N LYS A 105 16.41 -0.24 17.15
CA LYS A 105 17.33 0.90 17.04
C LYS A 105 17.35 1.50 15.63
N GLU A 106 17.32 0.67 14.60
CA GLU A 106 17.30 1.12 13.19
C GLU A 106 15.93 1.68 12.82
N ARG A 107 14.84 1.07 13.31
CA ARG A 107 13.48 1.60 13.19
C ARG A 107 13.33 2.99 13.83
N ARG A 108 13.86 3.20 15.04
CA ARG A 108 13.89 4.52 15.69
C ARG A 108 14.67 5.54 14.88
N PHE A 109 15.79 5.14 14.26
CA PHE A 109 16.53 6.02 13.35
C PHE A 109 15.66 6.47 12.17
N CYS A 110 14.95 5.54 11.51
CA CYS A 110 14.03 5.86 10.42
C CYS A 110 12.92 6.82 10.87
N LYS A 111 12.25 6.55 12.00
CA LYS A 111 11.21 7.43 12.55
C LYS A 111 11.76 8.82 12.93
N GLY A 112 12.98 8.89 13.45
CA GLY A 112 13.66 10.16 13.71
C GLY A 112 13.97 10.95 12.43
N ALA A 113 14.31 10.26 11.33
CA ALA A 113 14.47 10.90 10.03
C ALA A 113 13.14 11.48 9.52
N PHE A 114 12.03 10.73 9.67
CA PHE A 114 10.69 11.24 9.38
C PHE A 114 10.40 12.53 10.14
N LEU A 115 10.58 12.55 11.46
CA LEU A 115 10.34 13.74 12.28
C LEU A 115 11.12 14.96 11.75
N ARG A 116 12.41 14.79 11.43
CA ARG A 116 13.26 15.87 10.91
C ARG A 116 12.81 16.35 9.54
N VAL A 117 12.57 15.45 8.59
CA VAL A 117 12.20 15.79 7.21
C VAL A 117 10.81 16.42 7.15
N VAL A 118 9.83 15.84 7.86
CA VAL A 118 8.47 16.37 7.93
C VAL A 118 8.45 17.79 8.48
N LYS A 119 9.19 18.02 9.58
CA LYS A 119 9.36 19.36 10.17
C LYS A 119 10.11 20.31 9.21
N GLY A 120 11.15 19.84 8.54
CA GLY A 120 11.93 20.62 7.56
C GLY A 120 11.09 21.07 6.36
N GLU A 121 10.13 20.24 5.94
CA GLU A 121 9.15 20.57 4.90
C GLU A 121 7.95 21.39 5.42
N GLY A 122 8.02 21.83 6.68
CA GLY A 122 7.01 22.67 7.32
C GLY A 122 5.69 21.97 7.61
N GLN A 123 5.67 20.64 7.68
CA GLN A 123 4.49 19.84 8.02
C GLN A 123 4.59 19.29 9.45
N THR A 124 3.51 18.71 9.97
CA THR A 124 3.47 18.16 11.33
C THR A 124 3.42 16.64 11.29
N LEU A 125 4.34 15.96 11.97
CA LEU A 125 4.21 14.52 12.18
C LEU A 125 3.19 14.28 13.30
N LEU A 126 2.03 13.70 12.97
CA LEU A 126 0.94 13.47 13.93
C LEU A 126 1.19 12.22 14.77
N GLY A 127 1.73 11.17 14.16
CA GLY A 127 2.03 9.95 14.87
C GLY A 127 2.23 8.73 13.97
N TRP A 128 2.40 7.60 14.63
CA TRP A 128 2.59 6.29 14.02
C TRP A 128 1.57 5.31 14.58
N ARG A 129 0.81 4.67 13.70
CA ARG A 129 -0.08 3.56 14.06
C ARG A 129 0.58 2.25 13.64
N ARG A 130 0.69 1.31 14.58
CA ARG A 130 1.04 -0.08 14.22
C ARG A 130 -0.11 -0.70 13.45
N VAL A 131 0.16 -1.24 12.27
CA VAL A 131 -0.87 -1.91 11.47
C VAL A 131 -1.08 -3.31 12.02
N PRO A 132 -2.33 -3.71 12.36
CA PRO A 132 -2.60 -5.09 12.73
C PRO A 132 -2.33 -5.98 11.52
N VAL A 133 -1.63 -7.10 11.75
CA VAL A 133 -1.37 -8.11 10.73
C VAL A 133 -1.61 -9.50 11.29
N ASP A 134 -2.14 -10.40 10.47
CA ASP A 134 -2.22 -11.83 10.77
C ASP A 134 -1.24 -12.60 9.88
N GLU A 135 -0.21 -13.13 10.49
CA GLU A 135 0.84 -13.87 9.80
C GLU A 135 0.51 -15.37 9.65
N SER A 136 -0.65 -15.85 10.10
CA SER A 136 -0.98 -17.28 10.11
C SER A 136 -0.96 -17.94 8.71
N SER A 137 -1.23 -17.16 7.66
CA SER A 137 -1.38 -17.65 6.29
C SER A 137 -0.13 -17.53 5.41
N ILE A 138 0.88 -16.75 5.82
CA ILE A 138 2.06 -16.44 4.98
C ILE A 138 3.12 -17.53 5.02
N GLY A 139 3.83 -17.69 3.89
CA GLY A 139 4.95 -18.61 3.73
C GLY A 139 6.17 -18.26 4.57
N LYS A 140 7.10 -19.22 4.68
CA LYS A 140 8.33 -19.07 5.47
C LYS A 140 9.19 -17.92 4.94
N SER A 141 9.36 -17.86 3.61
CA SER A 141 10.18 -16.83 2.96
C SER A 141 9.60 -15.42 3.17
N ALA A 142 8.28 -15.28 3.08
CA ALA A 142 7.58 -14.04 3.40
C ALA A 142 7.77 -13.62 4.86
N ARG A 143 7.69 -14.55 5.81
CA ARG A 143 7.88 -14.27 7.24
C ARG A 143 9.30 -13.84 7.58
N GLU A 144 10.31 -14.52 7.03
CA GLU A 144 11.72 -14.19 7.28
C GLU A 144 12.11 -12.81 6.73
N SER A 145 11.44 -12.36 5.66
CA SER A 145 11.64 -11.05 5.04
C SER A 145 10.63 -9.98 5.48
N GLN A 146 9.72 -10.30 6.41
CA GLN A 146 8.65 -9.41 6.81
C GLN A 146 9.18 -8.17 7.54
N PRO A 147 8.85 -6.95 7.08
CA PRO A 147 9.23 -5.73 7.77
C PRO A 147 8.28 -5.45 8.95
N VAL A 148 8.66 -4.51 9.82
CA VAL A 148 7.69 -3.89 10.72
C VAL A 148 6.81 -2.96 9.90
N ILE A 149 5.51 -3.22 9.87
CA ILE A 149 4.55 -2.46 9.07
C ILE A 149 3.83 -1.46 9.96
N GLU A 150 3.99 -0.18 9.66
CA GLU A 150 3.32 0.91 10.37
C GLU A 150 2.75 1.94 9.40
N GLN A 151 1.66 2.59 9.81
CA GLN A 151 1.13 3.76 9.15
C GLN A 151 1.68 5.03 9.80
N VAL A 152 2.14 5.96 8.97
CA VAL A 152 2.55 7.30 9.40
C VAL A 152 1.48 8.31 9.03
N PHE A 153 1.19 9.26 9.93
CA PHE A 153 0.22 10.33 9.69
C PHE A 153 0.91 11.69 9.76
N ILE A 154 0.70 12.52 8.73
CA ILE A 154 1.32 13.84 8.58
C ILE A 154 0.22 14.88 8.41
N GLY A 155 0.15 15.86 9.31
CA GLY A 155 -0.78 16.97 9.25
C GLY A 155 -0.31 18.05 8.28
N ARG A 156 -1.24 18.53 7.46
CA ARG A 156 -1.03 19.64 6.54
C ARG A 156 -0.92 20.95 7.33
N ALA A 157 0.16 21.70 7.12
CA ALA A 157 0.29 23.01 7.74
C ALA A 157 -0.70 24.03 7.16
N LYS A 158 -1.12 25.00 8.00
CA LYS A 158 -2.09 26.04 7.65
C LYS A 158 -1.72 26.85 6.40
N GLY A 159 -0.43 27.02 6.11
CA GLY A 159 0.07 27.76 4.95
C GLY A 159 -0.02 27.01 3.61
N VAL A 160 -0.39 25.72 3.59
CA VAL A 160 -0.50 24.92 2.36
C VAL A 160 -1.90 25.08 1.76
N LYS A 161 -1.99 25.94 0.75
CA LYS A 161 -3.24 26.51 0.21
C LYS A 161 -4.20 25.48 -0.40
N ASP A 162 -3.69 24.46 -1.09
CA ASP A 162 -4.52 23.46 -1.77
C ASP A 162 -4.00 22.02 -1.57
N GLY A 163 -4.84 21.04 -1.91
CA GLY A 163 -4.51 19.62 -1.75
C GLY A 163 -3.37 19.15 -2.63
N LEU A 164 -3.20 19.70 -3.84
CA LEU A 164 -2.09 19.32 -4.74
C LEU A 164 -0.75 19.84 -4.22
N ALA A 165 -0.73 21.03 -3.60
CA ALA A 165 0.44 21.56 -2.91
C ALA A 165 0.86 20.64 -1.76
N PHE A 166 -0.11 20.06 -1.06
CA PHE A 166 0.17 19.11 -0.01
C PHE A 166 0.67 17.76 -0.55
N GLU A 167 0.07 17.22 -1.62
CA GLU A 167 0.60 16.04 -2.31
C GLU A 167 2.07 16.23 -2.74
N ARG A 168 2.41 17.41 -3.28
CA ARG A 168 3.79 17.74 -3.64
C ARG A 168 4.72 17.72 -2.42
N LYS A 169 4.29 18.26 -1.27
CA LYS A 169 5.06 18.18 -0.01
C LYS A 169 5.25 16.73 0.44
N LEU A 170 4.20 15.91 0.44
CA LEU A 170 4.29 14.49 0.79
C LEU A 170 5.23 13.72 -0.15
N TYR A 171 5.18 14.01 -1.45
CA TYR A 171 6.13 13.45 -2.43
C TYR A 171 7.57 13.82 -2.09
N VAL A 172 7.85 15.10 -1.85
CA VAL A 172 9.19 15.58 -1.50
C VAL A 172 9.70 14.96 -0.20
N ILE A 173 8.85 14.89 0.83
CA ILE A 173 9.14 14.21 2.10
C ILE A 173 9.54 12.75 1.84
N ARG A 174 8.74 12.01 1.06
CA ARG A 174 9.01 10.62 0.69
C ARG A 174 10.38 10.48 0.01
N LYS A 175 10.66 11.31 -1.02
CA LYS A 175 11.91 11.25 -1.77
C LYS A 175 13.13 11.58 -0.90
N GLN A 176 13.03 12.56 -0.03
CA GLN A 176 14.12 12.89 0.90
C GLN A 176 14.39 11.75 1.86
N LEU A 177 13.34 11.13 2.43
CA LEU A 177 13.49 9.98 3.33
C LEU A 177 14.13 8.78 2.65
N GLU A 178 13.66 8.41 1.46
CA GLU A 178 14.26 7.35 0.64
C GLU A 178 15.76 7.59 0.44
N ASN A 179 16.15 8.82 0.09
CA ASN A 179 17.55 9.19 -0.13
C ASN A 179 18.37 9.12 1.17
N ILE A 180 17.86 9.65 2.27
CA ILE A 180 18.52 9.64 3.59
C ILE A 180 18.75 8.21 4.07
N ILE A 181 17.74 7.35 4.00
CA ILE A 181 17.86 5.98 4.50
C ILE A 181 18.77 5.15 3.60
N ARG A 182 18.68 5.30 2.27
CA ARG A 182 19.59 4.63 1.32
C ARG A 182 21.06 4.97 1.58
N ALA A 183 21.35 6.23 1.86
CA ALA A 183 22.70 6.73 2.16
C ALA A 183 23.16 6.43 3.61
N SER A 184 22.28 5.94 4.48
CA SER A 184 22.61 5.68 5.88
C SER A 184 23.46 4.41 6.07
N LYS A 185 24.02 4.29 7.29
CA LYS A 185 24.82 3.16 7.74
C LYS A 185 24.02 2.06 8.47
N ILE A 186 22.69 2.17 8.52
CA ILE A 186 21.85 1.13 9.16
C ILE A 186 21.93 -0.15 8.32
N LYS A 187 21.93 -1.32 8.96
CA LYS A 187 22.18 -2.61 8.30
C LYS A 187 20.95 -3.09 7.53
N GLU A 188 19.76 -2.89 8.08
CA GLU A 188 18.47 -3.31 7.52
C GLU A 188 17.83 -2.21 6.65
N LYS A 189 18.65 -1.35 6.01
CA LYS A 189 18.12 -0.27 5.15
C LYS A 189 17.28 -0.77 3.97
N SER A 190 17.48 -2.00 3.52
CA SER A 190 16.67 -2.64 2.47
C SER A 190 15.23 -2.93 2.91
N PHE A 191 14.96 -3.03 4.23
CA PHE A 191 13.62 -3.20 4.77
C PHE A 191 12.84 -1.88 4.77
N PHE A 192 13.53 -0.74 4.66
CA PHE A 192 12.88 0.56 4.65
C PHE A 192 12.25 0.84 3.29
N TYR A 193 10.92 0.94 3.26
CA TYR A 193 10.19 1.26 2.04
C TYR A 193 8.87 1.96 2.35
N ILE A 194 8.59 3.06 1.67
CA ILE A 194 7.33 3.79 1.79
C ILE A 194 6.43 3.36 0.63
N THR A 195 5.41 2.54 0.89
CA THR A 195 4.58 1.96 -0.18
C THR A 195 3.82 3.05 -0.92
N ASN A 196 3.28 4.00 -0.16
CA ASN A 196 2.63 5.20 -0.62
C ASN A 196 2.74 6.26 0.49
N LEU A 197 2.61 7.54 0.11
CA LEU A 197 2.45 8.64 1.07
C LEU A 197 1.61 9.72 0.40
N SER A 198 0.34 9.84 0.79
CA SER A 198 -0.65 10.70 0.13
C SER A 198 -1.75 11.12 1.10
N SER A 199 -2.41 12.23 0.80
CA SER A 199 -3.66 12.68 1.43
C SER A 199 -4.91 12.17 0.72
N ARG A 200 -4.74 11.49 -0.42
CA ARG A 200 -5.84 11.04 -1.29
C ARG A 200 -6.02 9.53 -1.31
N THR A 201 -4.92 8.78 -1.16
CA THR A 201 -4.93 7.32 -1.30
C THR A 201 -4.08 6.64 -0.23
N ILE A 202 -4.36 5.36 0.02
CA ILE A 202 -3.54 4.47 0.84
C ILE A 202 -3.38 3.13 0.12
N SER A 203 -2.22 2.48 0.27
CA SER A 203 -1.96 1.16 -0.33
C SER A 203 -1.63 0.13 0.75
N TYR A 204 -2.40 -0.97 0.74
CA TYR A 204 -2.09 -2.20 1.46
C TYR A 204 -1.43 -3.16 0.49
N LYS A 205 -0.20 -3.58 0.76
CA LYS A 205 0.51 -4.55 -0.08
C LYS A 205 1.54 -5.33 0.71
N GLY A 206 1.95 -6.46 0.18
CA GLY A 206 2.98 -7.30 0.79
C GLY A 206 3.43 -8.41 -0.15
N LEU A 207 4.44 -9.18 0.29
CA LEU A 207 4.87 -10.41 -0.37
C LEU A 207 3.86 -11.52 -0.02
N LEU A 208 2.71 -11.47 -0.69
CA LEU A 208 1.52 -12.24 -0.39
C LEU A 208 0.96 -12.84 -1.68
N MET A 209 0.31 -13.98 -1.56
CA MET A 209 -0.62 -14.45 -2.57
C MET A 209 -1.85 -13.53 -2.62
N PRO A 210 -2.48 -13.32 -3.78
CA PRO A 210 -3.64 -12.43 -3.91
C PRO A 210 -4.76 -12.71 -2.90
N GLY A 211 -5.09 -13.99 -2.67
CA GLY A 211 -6.12 -14.40 -1.71
C GLY A 211 -5.74 -14.25 -0.22
N GLN A 212 -4.47 -13.93 0.11
CA GLN A 212 -4.03 -13.73 1.50
C GLN A 212 -4.17 -12.28 1.97
N LEU A 213 -4.40 -11.31 1.07
CA LEU A 213 -4.29 -9.90 1.39
C LEU A 213 -5.29 -9.46 2.49
N GLU A 214 -6.55 -9.89 2.38
CA GLU A 214 -7.61 -9.55 3.33
C GLU A 214 -7.37 -10.15 4.72
N ASP A 215 -6.88 -11.40 4.77
CA ASP A 215 -6.55 -12.06 6.04
C ASP A 215 -5.31 -11.43 6.68
N PHE A 216 -4.28 -11.16 5.88
CA PHE A 216 -3.03 -10.59 6.38
C PHE A 216 -3.21 -9.17 6.92
N PHE A 217 -4.09 -8.36 6.34
CA PHE A 217 -4.44 -7.02 6.83
C PHE A 217 -5.90 -6.97 7.33
N PRO A 218 -6.16 -7.29 8.62
CA PRO A 218 -7.51 -7.26 9.18
C PRO A 218 -8.27 -5.93 9.02
N ASP A 219 -7.55 -4.81 8.88
CA ASP A 219 -8.14 -3.50 8.54
C ASP A 219 -9.03 -3.57 7.29
N LEU A 220 -8.72 -4.44 6.32
CA LEU A 220 -9.48 -4.61 5.07
C LEU A 220 -10.84 -5.29 5.27
N LYS A 221 -11.13 -5.82 6.46
CA LYS A 221 -12.43 -6.41 6.83
C LYS A 221 -13.36 -5.42 7.55
N GLU A 222 -12.87 -4.22 7.85
CA GLU A 222 -13.59 -3.21 8.63
C GLU A 222 -14.58 -2.45 7.72
N GLU A 223 -15.87 -2.51 8.03
CA GLU A 223 -16.94 -1.87 7.22
C GLU A 223 -16.81 -0.35 7.06
N LYS A 224 -16.09 0.30 7.99
CA LYS A 224 -15.79 1.75 7.92
C LYS A 224 -14.64 2.06 6.97
N LEU A 225 -13.85 1.06 6.57
CA LEU A 225 -12.84 1.21 5.52
C LEU A 225 -13.56 1.23 4.18
N GLN A 226 -13.89 2.43 3.71
CA GLN A 226 -14.70 2.64 2.52
C GLN A 226 -13.93 3.41 1.46
N SER A 227 -14.17 3.05 0.20
CA SER A 227 -13.60 3.73 -0.96
C SER A 227 -14.61 3.73 -2.10
N ALA A 228 -14.47 4.66 -3.04
CA ALA A 228 -15.17 4.63 -4.32
C ALA A 228 -14.26 4.15 -5.47
N LEU A 229 -13.01 3.76 -5.16
CA LEU A 229 -11.96 3.22 -6.03
C LEU A 229 -11.23 2.06 -5.35
#